data_AF-A0A7J7DMH4-F1
#
_entry.id   AF-A0A7J7DMH4-F1
#
_cell.length_a   1.000
_cell.length_b   1.000
_cell.length_c   1.000
_cell.angle_alpha   90.00
_cell.angle_beta   90.00
_cell.angle_gamma   90.00
#
_symmetry.space_group_name_H-M   'P 1'
#
loop_
_entity.id
_entity.type
_entity.pdbx_description
1 polymer ?
#
loop_
_entity_poly.entity_id
_entity_poly.type
_entity_poly.pdbx_seq_one_letter_code
_entity_poly.pdbx_strand_id
1 'polypeptide(L)'
;MSPLLLFVLSTLLISSAIAEPLRPGFYSPESYLLQLTMSPLLVLLLSTLLISSAIAEPLRPGFYEYTCPHAELIVKDLMIQSLMREPRSAASVMRFQFHD
;
A
#
# COMPACT_ATOMS: atom_id res chain seq x y z
N MET A 1 -8.12 14.00 1.67
CA MET A 1 -8.89 12.82 2.11
C MET A 1 -8.07 11.60 1.76
N SER A 2 -7.70 10.77 2.75
CA SER A 2 -6.90 9.58 2.50
C SER A 2 -7.69 8.58 1.63
N PRO A 3 -7.04 7.85 0.71
CA PRO A 3 -7.69 6.81 -0.11
C PRO A 3 -8.37 5.75 0.77
N LEU A 4 -7.85 5.54 1.99
CA LEU A 4 -8.46 4.74 3.06
C LEU A 4 -9.87 5.20 3.43
N LEU A 5 -10.12 6.50 3.57
CA LEU A 5 -11.43 7.01 3.96
C LEU A 5 -12.46 6.78 2.84
N LEU A 6 -12.05 6.98 1.59
CA LEU A 6 -12.91 6.76 0.42
C LEU A 6 -13.24 5.29 0.21
N PHE A 7 -12.30 4.37 0.48
CA PHE A 7 -12.51 2.93 0.39
C PHE A 7 -13.40 2.38 1.51
N VAL A 8 -13.25 2.88 2.74
CA VAL A 8 -14.12 2.52 3.86
C VAL A 8 -15.55 3.04 3.65
N LEU A 9 -15.69 4.28 3.16
CA LEU A 9 -17.01 4.85 2.86
C LEU A 9 -17.69 4.12 1.70
N SER A 10 -16.96 3.72 0.65
CA SER A 10 -17.54 2.99 -0.48
C SER A 10 -17.95 1.57 -0.09
N THR A 11 -17.16 0.87 0.73
CA THR A 11 -17.50 -0.47 1.22
C THR A 11 -18.67 -0.46 2.20
N LEU A 12 -18.80 0.56 3.07
CA LEU A 12 -20.00 0.75 3.91
C LEU A 12 -21.25 1.02 3.05
N LEU A 13 -21.13 1.87 2.03
CA LEU A 13 -22.24 2.16 1.11
C LEU A 13 -22.69 0.91 0.35
N ILE A 14 -21.74 0.10 -0.14
CA ILE A 14 -22.05 -1.17 -0.83
C ILE A 14 -22.69 -2.19 0.12
N SER A 15 -22.21 -2.29 1.36
CA SER A 15 -22.82 -3.17 2.37
C SER A 15 -24.25 -2.74 2.73
N SER A 16 -24.56 -1.44 2.70
CA SER A 16 -25.91 -0.92 2.88
C SER A 16 -26.82 -1.13 1.65
N ALA A 17 -26.24 -1.22 0.45
CA ALA A 17 -26.98 -1.43 -0.80
C ALA A 17 -27.33 -2.91 -1.06
N ILE A 18 -26.56 -3.86 -0.51
CA ILE A 18 -26.88 -5.31 -0.58
C ILE A 18 -28.02 -5.69 0.38
N ALA A 19 -28.37 -4.81 1.34
CA ALA A 19 -29.51 -4.98 2.23
C ALA A 19 -30.87 -4.67 1.55
N GLU A 20 -31.07 -5.06 0.29
CA GLU A 20 -32.41 -5.13 -0.28
C GLU A 20 -33.17 -6.35 0.29
N PRO A 21 -34.49 -6.26 0.52
CA PRO A 21 -35.23 -7.26 1.26
C PRO A 21 -35.40 -8.53 0.42
N LEU A 22 -34.61 -9.56 0.72
CA LEU A 22 -34.83 -10.92 0.23
C LEU A 22 -36.23 -11.39 0.68
N ARG A 23 -37.01 -11.89 -0.29
CA ARG A 23 -38.43 -12.29 -0.15
C ARG A 23 -38.68 -13.12 1.12
N PRO A 24 -39.78 -12.87 1.84
CA PRO A 24 -40.11 -13.61 3.06
C PRO A 24 -40.56 -15.02 2.68
N GLY A 25 -39.84 -16.05 3.11
CA GLY A 25 -40.38 -17.41 2.95
C GLY A 25 -39.51 -18.62 3.22
N PHE A 26 -38.20 -18.52 3.49
CA PHE A 26 -37.40 -19.76 3.60
C PHE A 26 -36.24 -19.79 4.62
N TYR A 27 -36.02 -18.72 5.38
CA TYR A 27 -34.88 -18.65 6.31
C TYR A 27 -35.37 -18.42 7.76
N SER A 28 -34.79 -19.18 8.70
CA SER A 28 -35.08 -19.07 10.14
C SER A 28 -34.42 -17.82 10.72
N PRO A 29 -34.98 -17.18 11.77
CA PRO A 29 -34.43 -15.95 12.36
C PRO A 29 -32.96 -16.08 12.82
N GLU A 30 -32.54 -17.27 13.25
CA GLU A 30 -31.14 -17.60 13.59
C GLU A 30 -30.19 -17.50 12.38
N SER A 31 -30.66 -17.86 11.18
CA SER A 31 -29.84 -17.83 9.96
C SER A 31 -29.58 -16.41 9.43
N TYR A 32 -30.52 -15.48 9.66
CA TYR A 32 -30.33 -14.05 9.34
C TYR A 32 -29.29 -13.39 10.24
N LEU A 33 -29.33 -13.66 11.55
CA LEU A 33 -28.35 -13.14 12.50
C LEU A 33 -26.93 -13.64 12.19
N LEU A 34 -26.79 -14.92 11.81
CA LEU A 34 -25.52 -15.47 11.36
C LEU A 34 -25.05 -14.84 10.03
N GLN A 35 -25.91 -14.65 9.03
CA GLN A 35 -25.53 -13.96 7.79
C GLN A 35 -25.15 -12.48 8.01
N LEU A 36 -25.88 -11.77 8.88
CA LEU A 36 -25.65 -10.35 9.18
C LEU A 36 -24.34 -10.12 9.94
N THR A 37 -23.84 -11.13 10.67
CA THR A 37 -22.59 -11.07 11.45
C THR A 37 -21.38 -11.62 10.69
N MET A 38 -21.55 -12.68 9.88
CA MET A 38 -20.46 -13.31 9.13
C MET A 38 -20.01 -12.48 7.91
N SER A 39 -20.93 -11.77 7.24
CA SER A 39 -20.66 -10.92 6.08
C SER A 39 -19.73 -9.72 6.39
N PRO A 40 -20.01 -8.86 7.38
CA PRO A 40 -19.14 -7.71 7.68
C PRO A 40 -17.78 -8.13 8.26
N LEU A 41 -17.71 -9.25 9.00
CA LEU A 41 -16.46 -9.79 9.52
C LEU A 41 -15.54 -10.28 8.40
N LEU A 42 -16.10 -10.97 7.40
CA LEU A 42 -15.36 -11.42 6.23
C LEU A 42 -14.85 -10.23 5.40
N VAL A 43 -15.69 -9.20 5.20
CA VAL A 43 -15.29 -7.96 4.50
C VAL A 43 -14.20 -7.20 5.28
N LEU A 44 -14.28 -7.16 6.61
CA LEU A 44 -13.24 -6.57 7.47
C LEU A 44 -11.92 -7.36 7.39
N LEU A 45 -11.99 -8.70 7.37
CA LEU A 45 -10.82 -9.56 7.23
C LEU A 45 -10.15 -9.39 5.85
N LEU A 46 -10.95 -9.34 4.78
CA LEU A 46 -10.46 -9.12 3.42
C LEU A 46 -9.81 -7.72 3.30
N SER A 47 -10.48 -6.68 3.80
CA SER A 47 -9.94 -5.31 3.74
C SER A 47 -8.64 -5.13 4.53
N THR A 48 -8.52 -5.72 5.73
CA THR A 48 -7.27 -5.69 6.50
C THR A 48 -6.12 -6.41 5.80
N LEU A 49 -6.41 -7.55 5.13
CA LEU A 49 -5.42 -8.27 4.33
C LEU A 49 -4.94 -7.43 3.13
N LEU A 50 -5.84 -6.77 2.40
CA LEU A 50 -5.47 -5.87 1.30
C LEU A 50 -4.62 -4.70 1.79
N ILE A 51 -4.95 -4.08 2.93
CA ILE A 51 -4.18 -2.95 3.49
C ILE A 51 -2.77 -3.40 3.87
N SER A 52 -2.61 -4.58 4.47
CA SER A 52 -1.29 -5.09 4.86
C SER A 52 -0.32 -5.26 3.68
N SER A 53 -0.84 -5.62 2.51
CA SER A 53 -0.05 -5.73 1.28
C SER A 53 0.35 -4.39 0.65
N ALA A 54 -0.28 -3.30 1.08
CA ALA A 54 -0.08 -1.95 0.54
C ALA A 54 0.79 -1.06 1.46
N ILE A 55 1.25 -1.57 2.61
CA ILE A 55 2.16 -0.83 3.48
C ILE A 55 3.56 -0.90 2.86
N ALA A 56 3.91 0.11 2.07
CA ALA A 56 5.30 0.34 1.73
C ALA A 56 6.04 0.77 3.01
N GLU A 57 7.13 0.09 3.34
CA GLU A 57 8.04 0.53 4.40
C GLU A 57 8.50 1.97 4.09
N PRO A 58 8.43 2.89 5.06
CA PRO A 58 8.90 4.25 4.85
C PRO A 58 10.39 4.23 4.48
N LEU A 59 10.76 5.05 3.51
CA LEU A 59 12.16 5.24 3.16
C LEU A 59 12.93 5.73 4.39
N ARG A 60 14.05 5.09 4.68
CA ARG A 60 14.92 5.44 5.81
C ARG A 60 16.40 5.44 5.39
N PRO A 61 17.22 6.36 5.93
CA PRO A 61 18.67 6.28 5.80
C PRO A 61 19.19 4.94 6.34
N GLY A 62 20.28 4.41 5.76
CA GLY A 62 20.86 3.16 6.24
C GLY A 62 20.03 1.92 5.95
N PHE A 63 19.10 1.96 4.99
CA PHE A 63 18.31 0.78 4.60
C PHE A 63 19.18 -0.45 4.29
N TYR A 64 20.38 -0.23 3.74
CA TYR A 64 21.34 -1.28 3.39
C TYR A 64 22.39 -1.57 4.47
N GLU A 65 22.28 -1.03 5.69
CA GLU A 65 23.32 -1.17 6.72
C GLU A 65 23.73 -2.63 7.00
N TYR A 66 22.77 -3.56 7.02
CA TYR A 66 23.02 -4.97 7.33
C TYR A 66 23.31 -5.85 6.12
N THR A 67 22.99 -5.40 4.91
CA THR A 67 23.14 -6.17 3.67
C THR A 67 24.32 -5.69 2.84
N CYS A 68 24.51 -4.37 2.73
CA CYS A 68 25.62 -3.72 2.06
C CYS A 68 25.96 -2.39 2.78
N PRO A 69 26.70 -2.44 3.90
CA PRO A 69 26.96 -1.26 4.75
C PRO A 69 27.68 -0.12 4.03
N HIS A 70 28.43 -0.43 2.97
CA HIS A 70 29.22 0.55 2.21
C HIS A 70 28.50 1.05 0.95
N ALA A 71 27.24 0.68 0.71
CA ALA A 71 26.53 1.04 -0.52
C ALA A 71 26.55 2.55 -0.80
N GLU A 72 26.17 3.37 0.18
CA GLU A 72 26.12 4.83 0.04
C GLU A 72 27.52 5.43 -0.20
N LEU A 73 28.55 4.89 0.48
CA LEU A 73 29.94 5.32 0.33
C LEU A 73 30.50 5.00 -1.05
N ILE A 74 30.29 3.77 -1.54
CA ILE A 74 30.75 3.31 -2.85
C ILE A 74 30.13 4.18 -3.95
N VAL A 75 28.81 4.42 -3.90
CA VAL A 75 28.14 5.26 -4.90
C VAL A 75 28.69 6.68 -4.87
N LYS A 76 28.89 7.26 -3.68
CA LYS A 76 29.46 8.61 -3.53
C LYS A 76 30.85 8.70 -4.15
N ASP A 77 31.74 7.76 -3.84
CA ASP A 77 33.12 7.79 -4.34
C ASP A 77 33.18 7.64 -5.86
N LEU A 78 32.36 6.76 -6.44
CA LEU A 78 32.26 6.61 -7.90
C LEU A 78 31.69 7.85 -8.57
N MET A 79 30.70 8.51 -7.95
CA MET A 79 30.16 9.77 -8.44
C MET A 79 31.21 10.89 -8.40
N ILE A 80 32.03 10.95 -7.36
CA ILE A 80 33.15 11.91 -7.28
C ILE A 80 34.18 11.62 -8.38
N GLN A 81 34.60 10.38 -8.57
CA GLN A 81 35.55 10.01 -9.62
C GLN A 81 35.01 10.35 -11.02
N SER A 82 33.72 10.08 -11.26
CA SER A 82 33.06 10.41 -12.52
C SER A 82 32.97 11.91 -12.74
N LEU A 83 32.64 12.68 -11.70
CA LEU A 83 32.61 14.14 -11.74
C LEU A 83 34.00 14.73 -12.07
N MET A 84 35.06 14.18 -11.48
CA MET A 84 36.43 14.63 -11.76
C MET A 84 36.85 14.35 -13.21
N ARG A 85 36.36 13.26 -13.80
CA ARG A 85 36.64 12.91 -15.21
C ARG A 85 35.79 13.74 -16.18
N GLU A 86 34.51 13.91 -15.87
CA GLU A 86 33.55 14.68 -16.66
C GLU A 86 32.65 15.49 -15.71
N PRO A 87 32.84 16.81 -15.60
CA PRO A 87 32.06 17.66 -14.68
C PRO A 87 30.55 17.61 -14.90
N ARG A 88 30.12 17.29 -16.13
CA ARG A 88 28.70 17.19 -16.48
C ARG A 88 28.02 15.91 -15.97
N SER A 89 28.78 14.87 -15.63
CA SER A 89 28.25 13.54 -15.27
C SER A 89 27.27 13.57 -14.08
N ALA A 90 27.57 14.34 -13.03
CA ALA A 90 26.68 14.48 -11.88
C ALA A 90 25.31 15.08 -12.26
N ALA A 91 25.31 16.09 -13.13
CA ALA A 91 24.07 16.68 -13.65
C ALA A 91 23.28 15.69 -14.51
N SER A 92 23.97 14.86 -15.31
CA SER A 92 23.33 13.81 -16.10
C SER A 92 22.65 12.76 -15.21
N VAL A 93 23.29 12.31 -14.13
CA VAL A 93 22.71 11.34 -13.19
C VAL A 93 21.52 11.91 -12.43
N MET A 94 21.60 13.16 -11.95
CA MET A 94 20.45 13.83 -11.33
C MET A 94 19.28 13.96 -12.30
N ARG A 95 19.56 14.28 -13.57
CA ARG A 95 18.54 14.30 -14.60
C ARG A 95 17.93 12.92 -14.80
N PHE A 96 18.74 11.85 -14.90
CA PHE A 96 18.19 10.50 -15.04
C PHE A 96 17.25 10.13 -13.90
N GLN A 97 17.61 10.40 -12.64
CA GLN A 97 16.73 10.16 -11.50
C GLN A 97 15.43 11.00 -11.53
N PHE A 98 15.46 12.18 -12.13
CA PHE A 98 14.26 13.01 -12.29
C PHE A 98 13.35 12.52 -13.43
N HIS A 99 13.92 11.88 -14.46
CA HIS A 99 13.15 11.34 -15.59
C HIS A 99 12.56 9.95 -15.29
N ASP A 100 13.05 9.26 -14.27
CA ASP A 100 12.48 8.03 -13.72
C ASP A 100 11.36 8.35 -12.71
#